data_AF-A0A9Q3GNI3-F1
#
_entry.id   AF-A0A9Q3GNI3-F1
#
_cell.length_a   1.000
_cell.length_b   1.000
_cell.length_c   1.000
_cell.angle_alpha   90.00
_cell.angle_beta   90.00
_cell.angle_gamma   90.00
#
_symmetry.space_group_name_H-M   'P 1'
#
loop_
_entity.id
_entity.type
_entity.pdbx_description
1 polymer ?
#
loop_
_entity_poly.entity_id
_entity_poly.type
_entity_poly.pdbx_seq_one_letter_code
_entity_poly.pdbx_strand_id
1 'polypeptide(L)'
;MPLQKPAGNLTKGNEKQVELIVNMLAQAGGQLAQSEDQIARYSIPLTFPTGSKIKKIIRQLPNKKAPGPDKIPKELIKELREVIAYHLTIIFNNCL
;
A
#
# COMPACT_ATOMS: atom_id res chain seq x y z
N MET A 1 -9.77 -17.13 23.20
CA MET A 1 -10.86 -16.14 23.31
C MET A 1 -10.33 -14.77 22.93
N PRO A 2 -11.09 -13.94 22.19
CA PRO A 2 -10.62 -12.70 21.57
C PRO A 2 -10.43 -11.54 22.55
N LEU A 3 -9.44 -10.67 22.29
CA LEU A 3 -9.02 -9.51 23.09
C LEU A 3 -9.75 -8.21 22.67
N GLN A 4 -11.07 -8.19 22.67
CA GLN A 4 -11.82 -6.94 22.47
C GLN A 4 -13.20 -6.98 23.12
N LYS A 5 -13.54 -5.92 23.86
CA LYS A 5 -14.90 -5.59 24.28
C LYS A 5 -15.48 -4.53 23.32
N PRO A 6 -16.82 -4.49 23.15
CA PRO A 6 -17.49 -3.78 22.05
C PRO A 6 -17.64 -2.26 22.23
N ALA A 7 -16.92 -1.65 23.18
CA ALA A 7 -16.87 -0.20 23.35
C ALA A 7 -15.39 0.20 23.35
N GLY A 8 -14.98 0.98 22.34
CA GLY A 8 -13.60 1.33 21.99
C GLY A 8 -12.84 2.17 23.02
N ASN A 9 -12.79 1.72 24.27
CA ASN A 9 -12.15 2.39 25.37
C ASN A 9 -10.97 1.52 25.79
N LEU A 10 -9.76 2.01 25.52
CA LEU A 10 -8.49 1.40 25.92
C LEU A 10 -8.51 1.15 27.43
N THR A 11 -8.04 -0.01 27.85
CA THR A 11 -7.92 -0.38 29.26
C THR A 11 -7.03 0.65 29.98
N LYS A 12 -7.47 1.14 31.16
CA LYS A 12 -6.83 2.16 32.02
C LYS A 12 -5.35 1.92 32.42
N GLY A 13 -4.69 0.89 31.89
CA GLY A 13 -3.26 0.63 32.08
C GLY A 13 -2.35 1.24 31.01
N ASN A 14 -2.91 1.64 29.86
CA ASN A 14 -2.12 1.92 28.66
C ASN A 14 -1.92 3.44 28.42
N GLU A 15 -2.65 4.27 29.17
CA GLU A 15 -2.67 5.74 29.02
C GLU A 15 -1.26 6.33 29.19
N LYS A 16 -0.49 5.81 30.15
CA LYS A 16 0.90 6.22 30.38
C LYS A 16 1.84 5.89 29.20
N GLN A 17 1.60 4.79 28.48
CA GLN A 17 2.38 4.47 27.28
C GLN A 17 2.01 5.39 26.11
N VAL A 18 0.74 5.76 25.98
CA VAL A 18 0.29 6.71 24.96
C VAL A 18 0.90 8.10 25.22
N GLU A 19 0.84 8.59 26.46
CA GLU A 19 1.49 9.85 26.83
C GLU A 19 3.01 9.81 26.64
N LEU A 20 3.67 8.69 26.94
CA LEU A 20 5.10 8.55 26.72
C LEU A 20 5.45 8.63 25.22
N ILE A 21 4.68 7.97 24.35
CA ILE A 21 4.88 8.02 22.90
C ILE A 21 4.61 9.42 22.35
N VAL A 22 3.54 10.08 22.81
CA VAL A 22 3.20 11.45 22.41
C VAL A 22 4.29 12.43 22.85
N ASN A 23 4.81 12.31 24.07
CA ASN A 23 5.90 13.15 24.56
C ASN A 23 7.23 12.86 23.87
N MET A 24 7.54 11.61 23.52
CA MET A 24 8.72 11.30 22.70
C MET A 24 8.63 11.92 21.31
N LEU A 25 7.44 11.89 20.68
CA LEU A 25 7.22 12.53 19.39
C LEU A 25 7.26 14.07 19.49
N ALA A 26 6.76 14.65 20.58
CA ALA A 26 6.79 16.09 20.83
C ALA A 26 8.21 16.60 21.13
N GLN A 27 9.01 15.83 21.88
CA GLN A 27 10.41 16.17 22.19
C GLN A 27 11.36 15.89 21.02
N ALA A 28 10.98 15.03 20.07
CA ALA A 28 11.62 14.92 18.76
C ALA A 28 11.29 16.10 17.82
N GLY A 29 10.60 17.14 18.32
CA GLY A 29 10.42 18.45 17.67
C GLY A 29 11.70 19.29 17.52
N GLY A 30 12.88 18.67 17.59
CA GLY A 30 14.14 19.24 17.11
C GLY A 30 14.25 19.02 15.60
N GLN A 31 13.84 20.03 14.83
CA GLN A 31 13.95 20.14 13.37
C GLN A 31 13.01 19.24 12.53
N LEU A 32 11.71 19.53 12.56
CA LEU A 32 10.80 19.26 11.42
C LEU A 32 11.01 20.27 10.27
N ALA A 33 12.26 20.59 9.97
CA ALA A 33 12.64 21.21 8.70
C ALA A 33 13.14 20.12 7.74
N GLN A 34 12.44 18.98 7.69
CA GLN A 34 12.54 18.10 6.55
C GLN A 34 11.67 18.72 5.47
N SER A 35 12.33 19.40 4.54
CA SER A 35 11.75 19.99 3.32
C SER A 35 10.58 19.16 2.83
N GLU A 36 9.40 19.76 2.63
CA GLU A 36 8.18 19.11 2.13
C GLU A 36 8.47 18.22 0.88
N ASP A 37 9.49 18.58 0.11
CA ASP A 37 10.07 17.82 -1.00
C ASP A 37 10.50 16.37 -0.67
N GLN A 38 10.95 16.08 0.55
CA GLN A 38 11.39 14.74 0.95
C GLN A 38 10.22 13.83 1.32
N ILE A 39 9.15 14.38 1.93
CA ILE A 39 7.93 13.62 2.21
C ILE A 39 7.19 13.28 0.91
N ALA A 40 7.21 14.20 -0.06
CA ALA A 40 6.63 13.98 -1.39
C ALA A 40 7.30 12.82 -2.16
N ARG A 41 8.62 12.58 -1.97
CA ARG A 41 9.34 11.48 -2.64
C ARG A 41 8.89 10.08 -2.18
N TYR A 42 8.33 9.98 -0.98
CA TYR A 42 7.79 8.74 -0.44
C TYR A 42 6.26 8.70 -0.41
N SER A 43 5.62 9.77 -0.91
CA SER A 43 4.18 9.79 -1.15
C SER A 43 3.85 8.77 -2.24
N ILE A 44 3.19 7.68 -1.85
CA ILE A 44 2.54 6.79 -2.81
C ILE A 44 1.31 7.56 -3.31
N PRO A 45 1.24 7.93 -4.60
CA PRO A 45 0.05 8.60 -5.11
C PRO A 45 -1.16 7.68 -4.89
N LEU A 46 -2.14 8.15 -4.11
CA LEU A 46 -3.41 7.47 -3.82
C LEU A 46 -4.30 7.31 -5.07
N THR A 47 -3.79 7.67 -6.26
CA THR A 47 -4.48 7.45 -7.52
C THR A 47 -4.40 5.97 -7.87
N PHE A 48 -5.45 5.24 -7.53
CA PHE A 48 -5.59 3.85 -7.92
C PHE A 48 -5.56 3.68 -9.44
N PRO A 49 -4.88 2.64 -9.96
CA PRO A 49 -4.79 2.43 -11.39
C PRO A 49 -6.14 2.03 -11.98
N THR A 50 -6.59 2.75 -13.01
CA THR A 50 -7.78 2.36 -13.77
C THR A 50 -7.52 1.08 -14.58
N GLY A 51 -8.55 0.27 -14.83
CA GLY A 51 -8.41 -0.94 -15.64
C GLY A 51 -7.75 -0.68 -17.01
N SER A 52 -8.06 0.44 -17.66
CA SER A 52 -7.42 0.87 -18.92
C SER A 52 -5.91 1.10 -18.78
N LYS A 53 -5.47 1.70 -17.67
CA LYS A 53 -4.04 1.89 -17.38
C LYS A 53 -3.35 0.54 -17.18
N ILE A 54 -3.97 -0.38 -16.46
CA ILE A 54 -3.43 -1.73 -16.22
C ILE A 54 -3.29 -2.50 -17.53
N LYS A 55 -4.32 -2.49 -18.40
CA LYS A 55 -4.26 -3.12 -19.73
C LYS A 55 -3.10 -2.58 -20.56
N LYS A 56 -2.88 -1.26 -20.55
CA LYS A 56 -1.76 -0.63 -21.26
C LYS A 56 -0.41 -1.12 -20.75
N ILE A 57 -0.26 -1.26 -19.43
CA ILE A 57 0.97 -1.77 -18.79
C ILE A 57 1.20 -3.24 -19.18
N ILE A 58 0.16 -4.09 -19.10
CA ILE A 58 0.24 -5.51 -19.49
C ILE A 58 0.72 -5.65 -20.94
N ARG A 59 0.20 -4.82 -21.85
CA ARG A 59 0.62 -4.82 -23.26
C ARG A 59 2.11 -4.49 -23.43
N GLN A 60 2.65 -3.63 -22.56
CA GLN A 60 4.04 -3.17 -22.58
C GLN A 60 5.01 -4.11 -21.84
N LEU A 61 4.54 -5.25 -21.31
CA LEU A 61 5.42 -6.19 -20.62
C LEU A 61 6.56 -6.68 -21.53
N PRO A 62 7.81 -6.71 -21.02
CA PRO A 62 8.99 -7.03 -21.81
C PRO A 62 8.95 -8.50 -22.28
N ASN A 63 9.29 -8.70 -23.56
CA ASN A 63 9.18 -10.01 -24.22
C ASN A 63 10.30 -11.01 -23.88
N LYS A 64 11.27 -10.66 -23.05
CA LYS A 64 12.41 -11.54 -22.74
C LYS A 64 12.57 -11.80 -21.24
N LYS A 65 11.50 -11.57 -20.46
CA LYS A 65 11.53 -11.81 -19.01
C LYS A 65 11.06 -13.23 -18.72
N ALA A 66 11.84 -13.96 -17.91
CA ALA A 66 11.48 -15.28 -17.43
C ALA A 66 10.25 -15.20 -16.50
N PRO A 67 9.41 -16.25 -16.46
CA PRO A 67 8.35 -16.38 -15.47
C PRO A 67 8.87 -16.25 -14.03
N GLY A 68 8.04 -15.72 -13.14
CA GLY A 68 8.35 -15.66 -11.72
C GLY A 68 8.20 -17.03 -11.02
N PRO A 69 8.23 -17.06 -9.68
CA PRO A 69 8.00 -18.27 -8.89
C PRO A 69 6.63 -18.91 -9.12
N ASP A 70 5.64 -18.11 -9.55
CA ASP A 70 4.31 -18.56 -9.96
C ASP A 70 4.29 -19.36 -11.27
N LYS A 71 5.41 -19.36 -12.00
CA LYS A 71 5.60 -20.00 -13.31
C LYS A 71 4.64 -19.49 -14.39
N ILE A 72 4.03 -18.31 -14.21
CA ILE A 72 3.10 -17.75 -15.17
C ILE A 72 3.89 -17.02 -16.28
N PRO A 73 3.81 -17.46 -17.55
CA PRO A 73 4.49 -16.79 -18.64
C PRO A 73 3.76 -15.50 -19.03
N LYS A 74 4.51 -14.52 -19.54
CA LYS A 74 3.96 -13.23 -20.00
C LYS A 74 2.93 -13.38 -21.12
N GLU A 75 3.05 -14.41 -21.95
CA GLU A 75 2.14 -14.72 -23.05
C GLU A 75 0.73 -14.87 -22.50
N LEU A 76 0.59 -15.68 -21.44
CA LEU A 76 -0.66 -15.91 -20.76
C LEU A 76 -1.19 -14.62 -20.10
N ILE A 77 -0.31 -13.82 -19.51
CA ILE A 77 -0.69 -12.52 -18.91
C ILE A 77 -1.24 -11.56 -19.98
N LYS A 78 -0.63 -11.54 -21.19
CA LYS A 78 -1.06 -10.70 -22.31
C LYS A 78 -2.36 -11.19 -22.94
N GLU A 79 -2.55 -12.51 -23.01
CA GLU A 79 -3.77 -13.13 -23.52
C GLU A 79 -4.96 -12.87 -22.58
N LEU A 80 -4.76 -13.06 -21.28
CA LEU A 80 -5.76 -12.85 -20.24
C LEU A 80 -5.85 -11.40 -19.74
N ARG A 81 -5.35 -10.43 -20.52
CA ARG A 81 -5.22 -9.03 -20.09
C ARG A 81 -6.50 -8.43 -19.54
N GLU A 82 -7.65 -8.81 -20.07
CA GLU A 82 -8.96 -8.25 -19.71
C GLU A 82 -9.35 -8.70 -18.30
N VAL A 83 -9.21 -10.00 -18.04
CA VAL A 83 -9.50 -10.64 -16.75
C VAL A 83 -8.51 -10.17 -15.69
N ILE A 84 -7.21 -10.17 -16.01
CA ILE A 84 -6.16 -9.75 -15.09
C ILE A 84 -6.32 -8.27 -14.73
N ALA A 85 -6.62 -7.40 -15.70
CA ALA A 85 -6.83 -5.99 -15.43
C ALA A 85 -8.02 -5.74 -14.49
N TYR A 86 -9.11 -6.49 -14.63
CA TYR A 86 -10.25 -6.40 -13.72
C TYR A 86 -9.86 -6.78 -12.29
N HIS A 87 -9.26 -7.96 -12.09
CA HIS A 87 -8.86 -8.42 -10.76
C HIS A 87 -7.80 -7.52 -10.12
N LEU A 88 -6.80 -7.08 -10.88
CA LEU A 88 -5.78 -6.15 -10.36
C LEU A 88 -6.41 -4.83 -9.95
N THR A 89 -7.37 -4.29 -10.70
CA THR A 89 -8.08 -3.06 -10.31
C THR A 89 -8.77 -3.24 -8.95
N ILE A 90 -9.48 -4.36 -8.76
CA ILE A 90 -10.15 -4.66 -7.48
C ILE A 90 -9.13 -4.79 -6.36
N ILE A 91 -8.04 -5.55 -6.56
CA ILE A 91 -7.01 -5.77 -5.53
C ILE A 91 -6.39 -4.44 -5.12
N PHE A 92 -5.97 -3.62 -6.09
CA PHE A 92 -5.39 -2.31 -5.78
C PHE A 92 -6.37 -1.44 -5.00
N ASN A 93 -7.65 -1.40 -5.38
CA ASN A 93 -8.67 -0.58 -4.72
C ASN A 93 -9.10 -1.05 -3.33
N ASN A 94 -8.87 -2.33 -2.98
CA ASN A 94 -9.31 -2.90 -1.70
C ASN A 94 -8.17 -3.16 -0.71
N CYS A 95 -6.91 -3.11 -1.15
CA CYS A 95 -5.75 -3.44 -0.31
C CYS A 95 -4.90 -2.23 0.12
N LEU A 96 -5.16 -1.04 -0.41
CA LEU A 96 -4.54 0.24 -0.03
C LEU A 96 -5.62 1.19 0.47
#